data_AF-A0AAU7EEJ0-F1
#
_entry.id   AF-A0AAU7EEJ0-F1
#
_cell.length_a   1.000
_cell.length_b   1.000
_cell.length_c   1.000
_cell.angle_alpha   90.00
_cell.angle_beta   90.00
_cell.angle_gamma   90.00
#
_symmetry.space_group_name_H-M   'P 1'
#
loop_
_entity.id
_entity.type
_entity.pdbx_description
1 polymer ?
#
loop_
_entity_poly.entity_id
_entity_poly.type
_entity_poly.pdbx_seq_one_letter_code
_entity_poly.pdbx_strand_id
1 'polypeptide(L)'
;MKYRIVYIDESDAWLNTFYQTFKADFEIIRIKVKEDSTINSIIEEIFKNEPDGVVTDYLLDEEGQVDFNGNQIVDAIRKVKPHFPITMLTSYEPQAINHMEDVHIINGKSDLDGESEEALQILKSKIQHDIESFYRKLSTTQSKIEELVKKKNESELEPQEEENLTKLFILMDELEPEGKEIRANLIKSESITKLNDFVIETKEILEELRKRSKK
;
A
#
# COMPACT_ATOMS: atom_id res chain seq x y z
N MET A 1 14.93 -3.06 -13.62
CA MET A 1 14.55 -1.93 -12.76
C MET A 1 14.30 -2.53 -11.38
N LYS A 2 14.83 -1.95 -10.31
CA LYS A 2 14.64 -2.48 -8.95
C LYS A 2 13.44 -1.79 -8.33
N TYR A 3 12.62 -2.53 -7.59
CA TYR A 3 11.56 -1.91 -6.81
C TYR A 3 12.16 -1.11 -5.66
N ARG A 4 11.56 0.05 -5.39
CA ARG A 4 11.93 0.94 -4.30
C ARG A 4 11.17 0.57 -3.05
N ILE A 5 11.91 0.29 -1.98
CA ILE A 5 11.37 -0.08 -0.69
C ILE A 5 11.81 0.95 0.34
N VAL A 6 10.87 1.41 1.15
CA VAL A 6 11.17 2.17 2.36
C VAL A 6 11.23 1.20 3.54
N TYR A 7 12.35 1.19 4.26
CA TYR A 7 12.50 0.48 5.53
C TYR A 7 12.50 1.45 6.71
N ILE A 8 11.69 1.16 7.72
CA ILE A 8 11.45 1.99 8.91
C ILE A 8 11.85 1.21 10.15
N ASP A 9 12.75 1.80 10.94
CA ASP A 9 13.25 1.24 12.19
C ASP A 9 13.86 2.38 13.03
N GLU A 10 13.92 2.22 14.34
CA GLU A 10 14.56 3.12 15.30
C GLU A 10 16.07 2.88 15.40
N SER A 11 16.54 1.67 15.08
CA SER A 11 17.93 1.25 15.23
C SER A 11 18.75 1.44 13.94
N ASP A 12 19.85 2.20 14.04
CA ASP A 12 20.82 2.30 12.95
C ASP A 12 21.43 0.94 12.56
N ALA A 13 21.50 0.00 13.51
CA ALA A 13 22.01 -1.34 13.24
C ALA A 13 21.07 -2.08 12.28
N TRP A 14 19.77 -2.14 12.61
CA TRP A 14 18.77 -2.78 11.77
C TRP A 14 18.62 -2.11 10.41
N LEU A 15 18.60 -0.77 10.37
CA LEU A 15 18.57 -0.02 9.10
C LEU A 15 19.74 -0.40 8.18
N ASN A 16 20.94 -0.57 8.74
CA ASN A 16 22.12 -0.96 7.98
C ASN A 16 22.09 -2.43 7.60
N THR A 17 21.71 -3.34 8.50
CA THR A 17 21.55 -4.77 8.21
C THR A 17 20.57 -4.96 7.05
N PHE A 18 19.37 -4.40 7.15
CA PHE A 18 18.37 -4.48 6.08
C PHE A 18 18.90 -3.95 4.75
N TYR A 19 19.56 -2.79 4.77
CA TYR A 19 20.17 -2.22 3.56
C TYR A 19 21.21 -3.16 2.93
N GLN A 20 22.16 -3.69 3.72
CA GLN A 20 23.20 -4.57 3.17
C GLN A 20 22.60 -5.85 2.58
N THR A 21 21.57 -6.38 3.22
CA THR A 21 20.91 -7.64 2.84
C THR A 21 20.06 -7.49 1.57
N PHE A 22 19.38 -6.34 1.37
CA PHE A 22 18.39 -6.15 0.29
C PHE A 22 18.84 -5.23 -0.86
N LYS A 23 19.91 -4.43 -0.73
CA LYS A 23 20.39 -3.50 -1.78
C LYS A 23 20.71 -4.17 -3.13
N ALA A 24 21.01 -5.47 -3.13
CA ALA A 24 21.31 -6.22 -4.35
C ALA A 24 20.06 -6.43 -5.21
N ASP A 25 18.89 -6.46 -4.60
CA ASP A 25 17.61 -6.81 -5.22
C ASP A 25 16.68 -5.60 -5.34
N PHE A 26 16.77 -4.66 -4.40
CA PHE A 26 15.87 -3.51 -4.26
C PHE A 26 16.62 -2.18 -4.16
N GLU A 27 15.94 -1.07 -4.48
CA GLU A 27 16.38 0.29 -4.13
C GLU A 27 15.86 0.59 -2.71
N ILE A 28 16.76 0.73 -1.74
CA ILE A 28 16.36 0.87 -0.33
C ILE A 28 16.48 2.32 0.14
N ILE A 29 15.35 2.86 0.61
CA ILE A 29 15.27 4.09 1.38
C ILE A 29 15.16 3.73 2.86
N ARG A 30 15.97 4.35 3.71
CA ARG A 30 15.98 4.12 5.15
C ARG A 30 15.37 5.33 5.85
N ILE A 31 14.33 5.12 6.63
CA ILE A 31 13.74 6.14 7.49
C ILE A 31 14.02 5.74 8.93
N LYS A 32 14.80 6.56 9.63
CA LYS A 32 15.09 6.36 11.04
C LYS A 32 14.02 7.05 11.89
N VAL A 33 13.37 6.30 12.76
CA VAL A 33 12.47 6.86 13.78
C VAL A 33 13.32 7.55 14.86
N LYS A 34 12.93 8.76 15.25
CA LYS A 34 13.61 9.62 16.23
C LYS A 34 12.59 10.21 17.20
N GLU A 35 13.09 10.83 18.27
CA GLU A 35 12.24 11.45 19.31
C GLU A 35 11.22 12.48 18.81
N ASP A 36 11.55 13.21 17.75
CA ASP A 36 10.69 14.22 17.13
C ASP A 36 9.81 13.65 15.99
N SER A 37 9.91 12.35 15.73
CA SER A 37 9.12 11.70 14.68
C SER A 37 7.66 11.60 15.08
N THR A 38 6.79 11.92 14.14
CA THR A 38 5.35 11.69 14.27
C THR A 38 4.91 10.73 13.17
N ILE A 39 3.77 10.06 13.36
CA ILE A 39 3.18 9.22 12.30
C ILE A 39 3.03 10.03 11.01
N ASN A 40 2.52 11.26 11.09
CA ASN A 40 2.32 12.11 9.91
C ASN A 40 3.63 12.43 9.18
N SER A 41 4.68 12.82 9.90
CA SER A 41 5.97 13.12 9.28
C SER A 41 6.58 11.89 8.60
N ILE A 42 6.43 10.71 9.21
CA ILE A 42 6.87 9.44 8.60
C ILE A 42 6.07 9.15 7.33
N ILE A 43 4.73 9.28 7.36
CA ILE A 43 3.90 9.04 6.17
C ILE A 43 4.26 10.00 5.02
N GLU A 44 4.48 11.27 5.32
CA GLU A 44 4.93 12.26 4.33
C GLU A 44 6.28 11.88 3.73
N GLU A 45 7.24 11.46 4.58
CA GLU A 45 8.56 11.04 4.13
C GLU A 45 8.50 9.75 3.28
N ILE A 46 7.68 8.77 3.67
CA ILE A 46 7.43 7.55 2.89
C ILE A 46 6.99 7.93 1.49
N PHE A 47 5.85 8.63 1.35
CA PHE A 47 5.26 8.85 0.03
C PHE A 47 6.01 9.86 -0.82
N LYS A 48 6.76 10.80 -0.22
CA LYS A 48 7.69 11.68 -0.94
C LYS A 48 8.76 10.91 -1.72
N ASN A 49 9.14 9.73 -1.24
CA ASN A 49 10.12 8.88 -1.91
C ASN A 49 9.51 7.98 -2.99
N GLU A 50 8.20 8.06 -3.26
CA GLU A 50 7.50 7.23 -4.26
C GLU A 50 7.87 5.73 -4.17
N PRO A 51 7.68 5.09 -3.01
CA PRO A 51 8.02 3.68 -2.84
C PRO A 51 7.04 2.77 -3.58
N ASP A 52 7.53 1.59 -3.95
CA ASP A 52 6.74 0.46 -4.43
C ASP A 52 6.21 -0.40 -3.26
N GLY A 53 6.89 -0.37 -2.12
CA GLY A 53 6.47 -1.06 -0.89
C GLY A 53 7.12 -0.49 0.36
N VAL A 54 6.53 -0.77 1.52
CA VAL A 54 7.04 -0.37 2.83
C VAL A 54 7.33 -1.60 3.68
N VAL A 55 8.47 -1.58 4.36
CA VAL A 55 8.83 -2.53 5.40
C VAL A 55 9.01 -1.76 6.70
N THR A 56 8.34 -2.17 7.78
CA THR A 56 8.46 -1.52 9.10
C THR A 56 8.76 -2.56 10.16
N ASP A 57 9.56 -2.19 11.16
CA ASP A 57 9.55 -2.94 12.41
C ASP A 57 8.22 -2.73 13.16
N TYR A 58 7.79 -3.75 13.91
CA TYR A 58 6.63 -3.67 14.78
C TYR A 58 6.87 -2.79 16.00
N LEU A 59 7.99 -2.97 16.70
CA LEU A 59 8.24 -2.41 18.03
C LEU A 59 9.21 -1.22 17.93
N LEU A 60 8.67 -0.08 17.49
CA LEU A 60 9.45 1.14 17.27
C LEU A 60 9.69 1.95 18.55
N ASP A 61 8.97 1.62 19.64
CA ASP A 61 9.06 2.29 20.93
C ASP A 61 10.07 1.67 21.91
N GLU A 62 10.86 0.66 21.50
CA GLU A 62 11.83 -0.02 22.38
C GLU A 62 12.84 0.93 23.01
N GLU A 63 13.36 1.89 22.24
CA GLU A 63 14.32 2.89 22.72
C GLU A 63 13.64 4.06 23.47
N GLY A 64 12.30 4.04 23.59
CA GLY A 64 11.51 5.09 24.26
C GLY A 64 11.49 6.43 23.53
N GLN A 65 11.89 6.44 22.25
CA GLN A 65 11.98 7.66 21.45
C GLN A 65 10.60 8.14 20.99
N VAL A 66 9.67 7.22 20.73
CA VAL A 66 8.32 7.55 20.26
C VAL A 66 7.24 6.81 21.05
N ASP A 67 6.01 7.30 20.97
CA ASP A 67 4.83 6.71 21.62
C ASP A 67 3.96 5.89 20.66
N PHE A 68 4.51 5.48 19.52
CA PHE A 68 3.82 4.69 18.52
C PHE A 68 4.65 3.51 18.04
N ASN A 69 3.94 2.48 17.57
CA ASN A 69 4.52 1.26 17.00
C ASN A 69 4.21 1.11 15.51
N GLY A 70 4.86 0.15 14.86
CA GLY A 70 4.76 -0.09 13.42
C GLY A 70 3.33 -0.33 12.94
N ASN A 71 2.48 -0.95 13.76
CA ASN A 71 1.04 -1.15 13.45
C ASN A 71 0.32 0.18 13.18
N GLN A 72 0.65 1.25 13.91
CA GLN A 72 0.05 2.57 13.69
C GLN A 72 0.52 3.20 12.38
N ILE A 73 1.75 2.93 11.94
CA ILE A 73 2.23 3.31 10.61
C ILE A 73 1.46 2.54 9.53
N VAL A 74 1.29 1.22 9.70
CA VAL A 74 0.51 0.39 8.78
C VAL A 74 -0.91 0.93 8.63
N ASP A 75 -1.59 1.23 9.73
CA ASP A 75 -2.94 1.80 9.72
C ASP A 75 -2.99 3.16 9.02
N ALA A 76 -1.97 3.99 9.21
CA ALA A 76 -1.87 5.29 8.57
C ALA A 76 -1.63 5.17 7.05
N ILE A 77 -0.78 4.24 6.61
CA ILE A 77 -0.60 3.92 5.18
C ILE A 77 -1.91 3.42 4.58
N ARG A 78 -2.58 2.45 5.22
CA ARG A 78 -3.84 1.87 4.74
C ARG A 78 -4.98 2.88 4.63
N LYS A 79 -4.98 3.92 5.48
CA LYS A 79 -5.93 5.04 5.35
C LYS A 79 -5.71 5.86 4.07
N VAL A 80 -4.47 5.94 3.59
CA VAL A 80 -4.10 6.67 2.37
C VAL A 80 -4.21 5.75 1.16
N LYS A 81 -3.52 4.61 1.15
CA LYS A 81 -3.50 3.60 0.08
C LYS A 81 -3.84 2.22 0.66
N PRO A 82 -5.15 1.83 0.68
CA PRO A 82 -5.62 0.60 1.34
C PRO A 82 -4.95 -0.70 0.91
N HIS A 83 -4.56 -0.80 -0.37
CA HIS A 83 -3.99 -2.04 -0.95
C HIS A 83 -2.48 -1.96 -1.13
N PHE A 84 -1.81 -0.96 -0.57
CA PHE A 84 -0.38 -0.74 -0.79
C PHE A 84 0.46 -1.88 -0.18
N PRO A 85 1.54 -2.33 -0.85
CA PRO A 85 2.40 -3.40 -0.33
C PRO A 85 3.08 -2.97 0.98
N ILE A 86 2.83 -3.73 2.04
CA ILE A 86 3.40 -3.50 3.38
C ILE A 86 3.85 -4.84 3.94
N THR A 87 5.07 -4.88 4.46
CA THR A 87 5.60 -6.01 5.23
C THR A 87 6.01 -5.50 6.60
N MET A 88 5.74 -6.28 7.65
CA MET A 88 6.17 -5.99 9.00
C MET A 88 7.20 -7.02 9.44
N LEU A 89 8.29 -6.54 10.02
CA LEU A 89 9.30 -7.37 10.65
C LEU A 89 9.17 -7.24 12.17
N THR A 90 9.40 -8.34 12.89
CA THR A 90 9.37 -8.30 14.36
C THR A 90 10.22 -9.42 14.96
N SER A 91 10.86 -9.12 16.09
CA SER A 91 11.47 -10.16 16.95
C SER A 91 10.45 -10.83 17.88
N TYR A 92 9.22 -10.32 17.94
CA TYR A 92 8.16 -10.71 18.87
C TYR A 92 6.86 -11.06 18.14
N GLU A 93 6.91 -12.08 17.26
CA GLU A 93 5.76 -12.52 16.45
C GLU A 93 4.46 -12.73 17.24
N PRO A 94 4.46 -13.37 18.44
CA PRO A 94 3.22 -13.57 19.20
C PRO A 94 2.57 -12.25 19.63
N GLN A 95 3.35 -11.21 19.90
CA GLN A 95 2.80 -9.91 20.30
C GLN A 95 2.20 -9.19 19.10
N ALA A 96 2.90 -9.20 17.96
CA ALA A 96 2.40 -8.60 16.72
C ALA A 96 1.11 -9.28 16.25
N ILE A 97 1.05 -10.63 16.27
CA ILE A 97 -0.14 -11.41 15.89
C ILE A 97 -1.37 -11.03 16.72
N ASN A 98 -1.21 -10.73 18.00
CA ASN A 98 -2.34 -10.40 18.88
C ASN A 98 -2.88 -8.96 18.69
N HIS A 99 -2.11 -8.06 18.07
CA HIS A 99 -2.46 -6.64 17.96
C HIS A 99 -2.71 -6.18 16.52
N MET A 100 -2.59 -7.08 15.54
CA MET A 100 -2.79 -6.76 14.13
C MET A 100 -3.99 -7.51 13.55
N GLU A 101 -4.77 -6.80 12.73
CA GLU A 101 -5.87 -7.41 11.99
C GLU A 101 -5.38 -8.32 10.86
N ASP A 102 -4.25 -7.97 10.24
CA ASP A 102 -3.65 -8.70 9.14
C ASP A 102 -2.33 -9.32 9.56
N VAL A 103 -2.40 -10.60 9.94
CA VAL A 103 -1.22 -11.36 10.40
C VAL A 103 -0.33 -11.79 9.23
N HIS A 104 -0.82 -11.74 7.98
CA HIS A 104 -0.07 -12.24 6.83
C HIS A 104 1.09 -11.33 6.43
N ILE A 105 1.06 -10.07 6.85
CA ILE A 105 2.16 -9.13 6.62
C ILE A 105 3.29 -9.26 7.65
N ILE A 106 3.11 -10.03 8.73
CA ILE A 106 4.09 -10.20 9.82
C ILE A 106 5.11 -11.27 9.44
N ASN A 107 6.39 -10.96 9.59
CA ASN A 107 7.52 -11.89 9.40
C ASN A 107 8.55 -11.69 10.54
N GLY A 108 9.27 -12.77 10.87
CA GLY A 108 10.29 -12.74 11.92
C GLY A 108 11.55 -11.98 11.50
N LYS A 109 12.11 -11.16 12.40
CA LYS A 109 13.43 -10.52 12.20
C LYS A 109 14.56 -11.55 12.09
N SER A 110 14.38 -12.74 12.66
CA SER A 110 15.31 -13.88 12.50
C SER A 110 15.59 -14.24 11.04
N ASP A 111 14.66 -13.94 10.12
CA ASP A 111 14.84 -14.17 8.69
C ASP A 111 15.91 -13.23 8.08
N LEU A 112 16.27 -12.13 8.77
CA LEU A 112 17.32 -11.19 8.39
C LEU A 112 18.71 -11.58 8.93
N ASP A 113 18.76 -12.32 10.04
CA ASP A 113 19.98 -12.51 10.85
C ASP A 113 20.98 -13.51 10.25
N GLY A 114 20.70 -14.00 9.03
CA GLY A 114 21.62 -14.88 8.28
C GLY A 114 21.72 -16.30 8.82
N GLU A 115 20.89 -16.66 9.81
CA GLU A 115 20.82 -18.03 10.34
C GLU A 115 20.28 -19.03 9.30
N SER A 116 19.46 -18.55 8.36
CA SER A 116 18.93 -19.33 7.24
C SER A 116 18.88 -18.52 5.95
N GLU A 117 19.74 -18.86 4.99
CA GLU A 117 19.67 -18.29 3.63
C GLU A 117 18.32 -18.59 2.96
N GLU A 118 17.72 -19.75 3.24
CA GLU A 118 16.41 -20.12 2.70
C GLU A 118 15.31 -19.18 3.23
N ALA A 119 15.30 -18.88 4.53
CA ALA A 119 14.33 -17.96 5.13
C ALA A 119 14.47 -16.55 4.53
N LEU A 120 15.71 -16.08 4.36
CA LEU A 120 15.98 -14.81 3.73
C LEU A 120 15.48 -14.75 2.28
N GLN A 121 15.72 -15.80 1.49
CA GLN A 121 15.22 -15.86 0.10
C GLN A 121 13.69 -15.91 0.04
N ILE A 122 13.05 -16.59 0.99
CA ILE A 122 11.59 -16.59 1.13
C ILE A 122 11.08 -15.17 1.44
N LEU A 123 11.71 -14.45 2.37
CA LEU A 123 11.33 -13.08 2.72
C LEU A 123 11.49 -12.14 1.51
N LYS A 124 12.61 -12.21 0.80
CA LYS A 124 12.82 -11.47 -0.45
C LYS A 124 11.74 -11.75 -1.49
N SER A 125 11.41 -13.03 -1.67
CA SER A 125 10.39 -13.47 -2.62
C SER A 125 8.99 -12.98 -2.23
N LYS A 126 8.65 -13.00 -0.94
CA LYS A 126 7.37 -12.46 -0.42
C LYS A 126 7.24 -10.98 -0.73
N ILE A 127 8.23 -10.18 -0.32
CA ILE A 127 8.24 -8.73 -0.56
C ILE A 127 8.12 -8.42 -2.05
N GLN A 128 8.92 -9.10 -2.89
CA GLN A 128 8.84 -8.92 -4.34
C GLN A 128 7.45 -9.30 -4.89
N HIS A 129 6.92 -10.45 -4.47
CA HIS A 129 5.63 -10.93 -4.94
C HIS A 129 4.49 -10.01 -4.54
N ASP A 130 4.51 -9.44 -3.34
CA ASP A 130 3.47 -8.52 -2.86
C ASP A 130 3.43 -7.25 -3.72
N ILE A 131 4.60 -6.71 -4.05
CA ILE A 131 4.73 -5.55 -4.96
C ILE A 131 4.25 -5.90 -6.37
N GLU A 132 4.69 -7.04 -6.92
CA GLU A 132 4.27 -7.49 -8.25
C GLU A 132 2.76 -7.76 -8.31
N SER A 133 2.20 -8.34 -7.25
CA SER A 133 0.77 -8.63 -7.15
C SER A 133 -0.06 -7.36 -7.12
N PHE A 134 0.40 -6.33 -6.40
CA PHE A 134 -0.22 -5.01 -6.41
C PHE A 134 -0.25 -4.40 -7.81
N TYR A 135 0.90 -4.36 -8.51
CA TYR A 135 0.97 -3.82 -9.87
C TYR A 135 0.19 -4.64 -10.90
N ARG A 136 0.16 -5.97 -10.74
CA ARG A 136 -0.69 -6.85 -11.56
C ARG A 136 -2.17 -6.55 -11.33
N LYS A 137 -2.59 -6.33 -10.09
CA LYS A 137 -3.98 -5.96 -9.74
C LYS A 137 -4.34 -4.60 -10.34
N LEU A 138 -3.44 -3.62 -10.28
CA LEU A 138 -3.61 -2.30 -10.89
C LEU A 138 -3.78 -2.40 -12.42
N SER A 139 -2.82 -3.01 -13.10
CA SER A 139 -2.85 -3.17 -14.56
C SER A 139 -4.06 -3.98 -15.05
N THR A 140 -4.39 -5.09 -14.38
CA THR A 140 -5.57 -5.90 -14.73
C THR A 140 -6.86 -5.12 -14.52
N THR A 141 -6.95 -4.30 -13.46
CA THR A 141 -8.12 -3.45 -13.20
C THR A 141 -8.24 -2.39 -14.30
N GLN A 142 -7.13 -1.76 -14.67
CA GLN A 142 -7.08 -0.76 -15.74
C GLN A 142 -7.53 -1.34 -17.08
N SER A 143 -6.97 -2.48 -17.50
CA SER A 143 -7.32 -3.11 -18.78
C SER A 143 -8.80 -3.49 -18.86
N LYS A 144 -9.40 -3.96 -17.75
CA LYS A 144 -10.84 -4.26 -17.70
C LYS A 144 -11.70 -3.01 -17.81
N ILE A 145 -11.29 -1.90 -17.21
CA ILE A 145 -11.97 -0.61 -17.35
C ILE A 145 -11.90 -0.17 -18.82
N GLU A 146 -10.72 -0.21 -19.43
CA GLU A 146 -10.53 0.18 -20.84
C GLU A 146 -11.38 -0.68 -21.79
N GLU A 147 -11.47 -2.00 -21.55
CA GLU A 147 -12.30 -2.92 -22.31
C GLU A 147 -13.80 -2.56 -22.23
N LEU A 148 -14.31 -2.35 -21.01
CA LEU A 148 -15.72 -2.04 -20.79
C LEU A 148 -16.08 -0.63 -21.31
N VAL A 149 -15.19 0.34 -21.16
CA VAL A 149 -15.37 1.69 -21.73
C VAL A 149 -15.40 1.62 -23.26
N LYS A 150 -14.47 0.89 -23.88
CA LYS A 150 -14.48 0.69 -25.33
C LYS A 150 -15.77 0.01 -25.79
N LYS A 151 -16.20 -1.07 -25.10
CA LYS A 151 -17.43 -1.79 -25.44
C LYS A 151 -18.64 -0.85 -25.38
N LYS A 152 -18.73 0.00 -24.35
CA LYS A 152 -19.78 1.02 -24.19
C LYS A 152 -19.85 2.00 -25.36
N ASN A 153 -18.71 2.35 -25.95
CA ASN A 153 -18.64 3.30 -27.05
C ASN A 153 -19.02 2.66 -28.39
N GLU A 154 -18.80 1.36 -28.54
CA GLU A 154 -19.16 0.59 -29.73
C GLU A 154 -20.60 0.04 -29.66
N SER A 155 -21.12 -0.24 -28.47
CA SER A 155 -22.43 -0.85 -28.21
C SER A 155 -22.92 -0.59 -26.78
N GLU A 156 -24.21 -0.85 -26.50
CA GLU A 156 -24.75 -0.69 -25.15
C GLU A 156 -24.20 -1.78 -24.19
N LEU A 157 -23.85 -1.39 -22.96
CA LEU A 157 -23.43 -2.34 -21.92
C LEU A 157 -24.64 -3.04 -21.30
N GLU A 158 -24.46 -4.31 -20.94
CA GLU A 158 -25.46 -4.99 -20.12
C GLU A 158 -25.46 -4.42 -18.68
N PRO A 159 -26.59 -4.49 -17.94
CA PRO A 159 -26.64 -3.96 -16.57
C PRO A 159 -25.56 -4.50 -15.63
N GLN A 160 -25.17 -5.78 -15.79
CA GLN A 160 -24.09 -6.38 -15.01
C GLN A 160 -22.71 -5.80 -15.36
N GLU A 161 -22.51 -5.41 -16.62
CA GLU A 161 -21.27 -4.78 -17.09
C GLU A 161 -21.15 -3.34 -16.59
N GLU A 162 -22.27 -2.60 -16.53
CA GLU A 162 -22.30 -1.27 -15.91
C GLU A 162 -21.99 -1.33 -14.41
N GLU A 163 -22.56 -2.30 -13.69
CA GLU A 163 -22.27 -2.53 -12.28
C GLU A 163 -20.79 -2.91 -12.07
N ASN A 164 -20.25 -3.79 -12.92
CA ASN A 164 -18.85 -4.18 -12.85
C ASN A 164 -17.90 -3.02 -13.16
N LEU A 165 -18.20 -2.20 -14.16
CA LEU A 165 -17.43 -1.01 -14.50
C LEU A 165 -17.36 -0.05 -13.29
N THR A 166 -18.49 0.14 -12.62
CA THR A 166 -18.57 0.94 -11.39
C THR A 166 -17.66 0.37 -10.29
N LYS A 167 -17.74 -0.93 -10.01
CA LYS A 167 -16.89 -1.60 -9.01
C LYS A 167 -15.40 -1.47 -9.35
N LEU A 168 -15.04 -1.58 -10.62
CA LEU A 168 -13.65 -1.44 -11.06
C LEU A 168 -13.13 -0.02 -10.87
N PHE A 169 -13.95 1.02 -11.11
CA PHE A 169 -13.57 2.40 -10.83
C PHE A 169 -13.36 2.65 -9.33
N ILE A 170 -14.23 2.13 -8.47
CA ILE A 170 -14.07 2.21 -7.01
C ILE A 170 -12.76 1.52 -6.59
N LEU A 171 -12.52 0.30 -7.08
CA LEU A 171 -11.29 -0.43 -6.79
C LEU A 171 -10.05 0.33 -7.27
N MET A 172 -10.09 0.95 -8.45
CA MET A 172 -8.99 1.77 -8.96
C MET A 172 -8.75 3.00 -8.09
N ASP A 173 -9.80 3.64 -7.57
CA ASP A 173 -9.70 4.74 -6.60
C ASP A 173 -9.04 4.31 -5.28
N GLU A 174 -9.23 3.06 -4.86
CA GLU A 174 -8.54 2.50 -3.70
C GLU A 174 -7.09 2.08 -3.99
N LEU A 175 -6.82 1.52 -5.17
CA LEU A 175 -5.47 1.07 -5.56
C LEU A 175 -4.53 2.25 -5.77
N GLU A 176 -4.99 3.29 -6.45
CA GLU A 176 -4.20 4.48 -6.77
C GLU A 176 -5.05 5.74 -6.55
N PRO A 177 -5.13 6.28 -5.32
CA PRO A 177 -5.97 7.44 -5.02
C PRO A 177 -5.57 8.74 -5.74
N GLU A 178 -4.30 8.84 -6.18
CA GLU A 178 -3.72 10.05 -6.80
C GLU A 178 -3.91 10.08 -8.33
N GLY A 179 -4.11 8.94 -9.00
CA GLY A 179 -4.32 8.83 -10.46
C GLY A 179 -5.65 9.41 -10.98
N LYS A 180 -6.28 10.34 -10.25
CA LYS A 180 -7.63 10.87 -10.52
C LYS A 180 -7.69 11.64 -11.84
N GLU A 181 -6.61 12.31 -12.23
CA GLU A 181 -6.57 13.08 -13.48
C GLU A 181 -6.60 12.20 -14.73
N ILE A 182 -5.87 11.08 -14.72
CA ILE A 182 -5.86 10.12 -15.85
C ILE A 182 -7.26 9.54 -16.05
N ARG A 183 -7.95 9.21 -14.96
CA ARG A 183 -9.35 8.75 -14.96
C ARG A 183 -10.31 9.82 -15.47
N ALA A 184 -10.18 11.05 -15.00
CA ALA A 184 -11.00 12.15 -15.50
C ALA A 184 -10.83 12.32 -17.01
N ASN A 185 -9.65 12.07 -17.57
CA ASN A 185 -9.43 12.14 -19.01
C ASN A 185 -10.01 10.95 -19.78
N LEU A 186 -9.90 9.72 -19.24
CA LEU A 186 -10.58 8.53 -19.81
C LEU A 186 -12.11 8.66 -19.78
N ILE A 187 -12.64 9.36 -18.78
CA ILE A 187 -14.07 9.62 -18.62
C ILE A 187 -14.53 10.85 -19.43
N LYS A 188 -13.66 11.87 -19.57
CA LYS A 188 -13.96 13.10 -20.34
C LYS A 188 -13.77 12.95 -21.83
N SER A 189 -12.92 12.03 -22.30
CA SER A 189 -12.66 11.88 -23.73
C SER A 189 -13.93 11.56 -24.52
N GLU A 190 -14.95 10.93 -23.91
CA GLU A 190 -16.19 10.61 -24.62
C GLU A 190 -17.43 10.67 -23.70
N SER A 191 -18.12 11.81 -23.65
CA SER A 191 -19.52 12.03 -23.20
C SER A 191 -20.09 11.08 -22.13
N ILE A 192 -19.41 10.92 -21.00
CA ILE A 192 -19.90 10.16 -19.85
C ILE A 192 -20.60 11.11 -18.86
N THR A 193 -21.77 11.67 -19.17
CA THR A 193 -22.45 12.56 -18.22
C THR A 193 -23.01 11.80 -17.02
N LYS A 194 -23.74 10.70 -17.24
CA LYS A 194 -24.40 9.94 -16.16
C LYS A 194 -23.45 9.20 -15.20
N LEU A 195 -22.33 8.68 -15.70
CA LEU A 195 -21.35 7.96 -14.88
C LEU A 195 -20.45 8.94 -14.11
N ASN A 196 -20.24 10.16 -14.63
CA ASN A 196 -19.60 11.23 -13.87
C ASN A 196 -20.45 11.62 -12.66
N ASP A 197 -21.74 11.87 -12.87
CA ASP A 197 -22.67 12.23 -11.79
C ASP A 197 -22.74 11.12 -10.74
N PHE A 198 -22.81 9.86 -11.18
CA PHE A 198 -22.85 8.71 -10.27
C PHE A 198 -21.54 8.47 -9.51
N VAL A 199 -20.37 8.63 -10.15
CA VAL A 199 -19.07 8.51 -9.48
C VAL A 199 -18.88 9.62 -8.45
N ILE A 200 -19.35 10.83 -8.74
CA ILE A 200 -19.35 11.95 -7.79
C ILE A 200 -20.26 11.62 -6.60
N GLU A 201 -21.50 11.20 -6.84
CA GLU A 201 -22.44 10.81 -5.77
C GLU A 201 -21.90 9.66 -4.92
N THR A 202 -21.28 8.65 -5.55
CA THR A 202 -20.71 7.50 -4.82
C THR A 202 -19.51 7.93 -3.97
N LYS A 203 -18.69 8.88 -4.45
CA LYS A 203 -17.60 9.49 -3.68
C LYS A 203 -18.13 10.25 -2.48
N GLU A 204 -19.18 11.04 -2.65
CA GLU A 204 -19.82 11.78 -1.57
C GLU A 204 -20.37 10.84 -0.50
N ILE A 205 -21.01 9.74 -0.91
CA ILE A 205 -21.49 8.68 0.00
C ILE A 205 -20.33 8.03 0.75
N LEU A 206 -19.24 7.64 0.05
CA LEU A 206 -18.06 7.04 0.68
C LEU A 206 -17.39 8.00 1.67
N GLU A 207 -17.32 9.29 1.36
CA GLU A 207 -16.80 10.31 2.27
C GLU A 207 -17.70 10.52 3.49
N GLU A 208 -19.03 10.54 3.32
CA GLU A 208 -19.97 10.61 4.44
C GLU A 208 -19.87 9.40 5.36
N LEU A 209 -19.76 8.19 4.80
CA LEU A 209 -19.58 6.96 5.56
C LEU A 209 -18.27 6.99 6.37
N ARG A 210 -17.18 7.48 5.78
CA ARG A 210 -15.88 7.67 6.47
C ARG A 210 -15.93 8.74 7.55
N LYS A 211 -16.76 9.78 7.40
CA LYS A 211 -16.97 10.81 8.44
C LYS A 211 -17.80 10.27 9.60
N ARG A 212 -18.77 9.39 9.34
CA ARG A 212 -19.61 8.77 10.37
C ARG A 212 -18.89 7.69 11.17
N SER A 213 -17.92 6.97 10.59
CA SER A 213 -17.12 5.98 11.31
C SER A 213 -16.01 6.57 12.20
N LYS A 214 -15.77 7.89 12.12
CA LYS A 214 -14.80 8.63 12.95
C LYS A 214 -15.45 9.36 14.14
N LYS A 215 -16.72 9.11 14.43
CA LYS A 215 -17.50 9.71 15.52
C LYS A 215 -17.95 8.61 16.48
#